data_AF-A0AA88SML2-F1
#
_entry.id   AF-A0AA88SML2-F1
#
_cell.length_a   1.000
_cell.length_b   1.000
_cell.length_c   1.000
_cell.angle_alpha   90.00
_cell.angle_beta   90.00
_cell.angle_gamma   90.00
#
_symmetry.space_group_name_H-M   'P 1'
#
loop_
_entity.id
_entity.type
_entity.pdbx_description
1 polymer ?
#
loop_
_entity_poly.entity_id
_entity_poly.type
_entity_poly.pdbx_seq_one_letter_code
_entity_poly.pdbx_strand_id
1 'polypeptide(L)'
;MVEKSDRAPLLDWEEIPTPDPNQAAPPPPPPPREEDAPPQKSSQTGGTATGIAAGTGWSSSSTANATATTTCSPTRSVTAVFASGDGSSGRPRTELLGPAWNRPEPLGSDRNVPFPGLSVRDQWEEKDQIVAVFVVTFDTRSGNMVEWCLPHDINLDGVEFKSMASGSHRITSDFIYFRKGCYFGLACFANMPVESELERGARMKSVGILSPSYTLLYRYMHFLENQVRHQLECPGQYSPLEAFYEDKKAVLPPAGNGLITACPTWSVTTINRCMHPEMKITHPAGCMSQFIQFFGEQIMVLWKFALLRKRLLIFSPPPVGVVCYRVYCCCCLANVSLPGIGVSVPELRPFFYINIADITALETELSYVACTTEKIFEEKKELYDVYVDNQNVKTHRSHLQPLLRLNAADKEKYRKLTEQRQQLLYSQEVDGDCTSNEEDLFILFFMELNNRIFQTLSEVAASTDPTLTAEHVRAMGLDPQADRSFLVHLLEVYGIDITLVIDSLCCS
;
A
#
# COMPACT_ATOMS: atom_id res chain seq x y z
N MET A 1 -2.54 44.71 -3.80
CA MET A 1 -1.73 43.48 -3.89
C MET A 1 -2.08 42.54 -2.75
N VAL A 2 -3.22 41.86 -2.85
CA VAL A 2 -3.52 40.53 -2.27
C VAL A 2 -4.65 40.02 -3.16
N GLU A 3 -4.45 38.94 -3.92
CA GLU A 3 -5.52 38.11 -4.49
C GLU A 3 -5.00 36.67 -4.69
N LYS A 4 -5.93 35.74 -4.89
CA LYS A 4 -5.81 34.29 -4.61
C LYS A 4 -5.33 33.49 -5.83
N SER A 5 -5.10 32.19 -5.57
CA SER A 5 -5.30 31.07 -6.53
C SER A 5 -4.26 30.95 -7.66
N ASP A 6 -4.07 29.78 -8.30
CA ASP A 6 -4.76 28.49 -8.12
C ASP A 6 -3.86 27.27 -8.39
N ARG A 7 -4.33 26.08 -7.97
CA ARG A 7 -4.07 24.72 -8.49
C ARG A 7 -2.73 24.39 -9.17
N ALA A 8 -2.03 23.40 -8.60
CA ALA A 8 -1.20 22.47 -9.39
C ALA A 8 -2.10 21.53 -10.23
N PRO A 9 -1.66 21.07 -11.42
CA PRO A 9 -2.45 20.20 -12.29
C PRO A 9 -2.53 18.75 -11.81
N LEU A 10 -3.63 18.08 -12.12
CA LEU A 10 -3.76 16.63 -12.07
C LEU A 10 -2.97 16.01 -13.24
N LEU A 11 -2.37 14.83 -13.03
CA LEU A 11 -1.71 14.05 -14.06
C LEU A 11 -2.64 12.93 -14.54
N ASP A 12 -3.39 13.22 -15.60
CA ASP A 12 -4.24 12.24 -16.29
C ASP A 12 -3.38 11.29 -17.14
N TRP A 13 -3.20 10.05 -16.68
CA TRP A 13 -2.39 9.03 -17.37
C TRP A 13 -3.25 8.13 -18.28
N GLU A 14 -3.82 8.70 -19.33
CA GLU A 14 -4.42 7.95 -20.45
C GLU A 14 -3.69 8.26 -21.77
N GLU A 15 -2.73 7.41 -22.15
CA GLU A 15 -2.21 7.41 -23.53
C GLU A 15 -3.09 6.53 -24.44
N ILE A 16 -3.87 7.20 -25.29
CA ILE A 16 -4.54 6.58 -26.43
C ILE A 16 -3.45 6.20 -27.46
N PRO A 17 -3.40 4.96 -27.97
CA PRO A 17 -2.36 4.53 -28.89
C PRO A 17 -2.41 5.30 -30.22
N THR A 18 -1.26 5.81 -30.65
CA THR A 18 -1.12 6.50 -31.93
C THR A 18 -1.22 5.53 -33.11
N PRO A 19 -1.88 5.91 -34.22
CA PRO A 19 -2.03 5.04 -35.39
C PRO A 19 -0.73 4.91 -36.19
N ASP A 20 -0.46 3.70 -36.68
CA ASP A 20 0.67 3.34 -37.54
C ASP A 20 0.61 4.12 -38.88
N PRO A 21 1.66 4.86 -39.28
CA PRO A 21 1.66 5.70 -40.49
C PRO A 21 1.62 4.94 -41.83
N ASN A 22 1.55 3.61 -41.84
CA ASN A 22 1.54 2.77 -43.05
C ASN A 22 0.22 2.02 -43.35
N GLN A 23 -0.94 2.55 -42.92
CA GLN A 23 -2.25 2.02 -43.34
C GLN A 23 -3.04 3.00 -44.23
N ALA A 24 -3.44 2.54 -45.41
CA ALA A 24 -4.20 3.34 -46.36
C ALA A 24 -5.68 3.48 -45.95
N ALA A 25 -6.21 4.70 -46.02
CA ALA A 25 -7.57 5.00 -45.56
C ALA A 25 -8.67 4.32 -46.42
N PRO A 26 -9.72 3.76 -45.80
CA PRO A 26 -10.92 3.32 -46.52
C PRO A 26 -11.65 4.48 -47.21
N PRO A 27 -12.33 4.25 -48.36
CA PRO A 27 -13.10 5.28 -49.04
C PRO A 27 -14.37 5.68 -48.26
N PRO A 28 -14.82 6.94 -48.37
CA PRO A 28 -16.02 7.41 -47.68
C PRO A 28 -17.32 6.81 -48.25
N PRO A 29 -18.38 6.66 -47.43
CA PRO A 29 -19.66 6.14 -47.89
C PRO A 29 -20.42 7.14 -48.80
N PRO A 30 -21.26 6.65 -49.73
CA PRO A 30 -22.02 7.51 -50.64
C PRO A 30 -23.19 8.23 -49.93
N PRO A 31 -23.65 9.38 -50.44
CA PRO A 31 -24.77 10.13 -49.87
C PRO A 31 -26.12 9.40 -50.06
N PRO A 32 -27.11 9.62 -49.17
CA PRO A 32 -28.45 9.05 -49.31
C PRO A 32 -29.19 9.55 -50.57
N ARG A 33 -30.15 8.76 -51.05
CA ARG A 33 -31.18 9.19 -52.01
C ARG A 33 -32.47 9.51 -51.24
N GLU A 34 -33.17 10.54 -51.69
CA GLU A 34 -34.56 10.79 -51.31
C GLU A 34 -35.50 9.98 -52.20
N GLU A 35 -36.43 9.23 -51.61
CA GLU A 35 -37.78 9.00 -52.16
C GLU A 35 -38.73 8.46 -51.06
N ASP A 36 -40.02 8.75 -51.23
CA ASP A 36 -41.19 8.46 -50.37
C ASP A 36 -41.32 9.16 -48.99
N ALA A 37 -42.46 9.85 -48.83
CA ALA A 37 -42.87 10.58 -47.63
C ALA A 37 -44.38 10.42 -47.37
N PRO A 38 -44.84 10.52 -46.10
CA PRO A 38 -46.21 10.92 -45.77
C PRO A 38 -46.27 12.38 -45.25
N PRO A 39 -47.44 13.06 -45.30
CA PRO A 39 -47.50 14.52 -45.35
C PRO A 39 -47.51 15.26 -44.00
N GLN A 40 -47.11 16.54 -44.08
CA GLN A 40 -47.08 17.52 -42.99
C GLN A 40 -48.47 18.02 -42.55
N LYS A 41 -48.50 18.72 -41.40
CA LYS A 41 -49.41 19.85 -41.16
C LYS A 41 -48.62 21.14 -40.85
N SER A 42 -49.09 22.23 -41.45
CA SER A 42 -48.98 23.66 -41.10
C SER A 42 -48.52 24.04 -39.67
N SER A 43 -47.81 25.16 -39.42
CA SER A 43 -47.51 26.32 -40.30
C SER A 43 -46.40 27.27 -39.77
N GLN A 44 -45.72 27.92 -40.72
CA GLN A 44 -45.19 29.32 -40.78
C GLN A 44 -45.16 30.16 -39.47
N THR A 45 -44.05 30.74 -38.98
CA THR A 45 -42.97 31.63 -39.53
C THR A 45 -43.31 33.12 -39.64
N GLY A 46 -42.37 33.99 -39.24
CA GLY A 46 -42.41 35.44 -39.52
C GLY A 46 -41.03 36.14 -39.43
N GLY A 47 -40.52 36.62 -40.56
CA GLY A 47 -39.49 37.69 -40.64
C GLY A 47 -40.14 39.05 -40.95
N THR A 48 -39.44 40.13 -41.35
CA THR A 48 -38.03 40.24 -41.78
C THR A 48 -37.55 41.72 -41.76
N ALA A 49 -36.24 41.94 -41.61
CA ALA A 49 -35.36 43.07 -42.03
C ALA A 49 -35.90 44.50 -42.40
N THR A 50 -35.18 45.56 -41.96
CA THR A 50 -34.42 46.57 -42.77
C THR A 50 -34.01 47.81 -41.92
N GLY A 51 -32.95 48.58 -42.26
CA GLY A 51 -32.66 49.87 -41.54
C GLY A 51 -31.24 50.51 -41.50
N ILE A 52 -30.54 50.65 -42.63
CA ILE A 52 -29.49 51.66 -43.01
C ILE A 52 -28.87 52.64 -41.94
N ALA A 53 -27.53 52.61 -41.79
CA ALA A 53 -26.51 53.70 -41.52
C ALA A 53 -26.72 54.79 -40.42
N ALA A 54 -25.75 55.53 -39.87
CA ALA A 54 -24.27 55.68 -39.91
C ALA A 54 -23.81 56.14 -38.48
N GLY A 55 -22.55 56.37 -38.06
CA GLY A 55 -21.19 56.36 -38.64
C GLY A 55 -20.22 57.14 -37.70
N THR A 56 -18.89 56.94 -37.79
CA THR A 56 -17.79 57.63 -37.03
C THR A 56 -17.79 57.50 -35.47
N GLY A 57 -16.65 57.36 -34.78
CA GLY A 57 -15.27 57.09 -35.22
C GLY A 57 -14.21 57.26 -34.10
N TRP A 58 -13.11 56.48 -34.16
CA TRP A 58 -11.83 56.60 -33.41
C TRP A 58 -11.85 56.41 -31.87
N SER A 59 -11.05 55.51 -31.26
CA SER A 59 -9.58 55.44 -31.08
C SER A 59 -9.05 56.34 -29.95
N SER A 60 -8.07 56.00 -29.10
CA SER A 60 -7.37 54.72 -28.79
C SER A 60 -6.33 54.95 -27.65
N SER A 61 -5.95 53.90 -26.89
CA SER A 61 -4.65 53.76 -26.12
C SER A 61 -4.31 54.82 -25.03
N SER A 62 -3.35 54.65 -24.10
CA SER A 62 -2.81 53.51 -23.32
C SER A 62 -1.82 54.06 -22.26
N THR A 63 -1.45 53.28 -21.22
CA THR A 63 -0.22 53.46 -20.36
C THR A 63 -0.07 54.77 -19.54
N ALA A 64 0.72 54.91 -18.45
CA ALA A 64 1.28 53.99 -17.43
C ALA A 64 1.89 54.80 -16.25
N ASN A 65 2.16 54.14 -15.09
CA ASN A 65 3.14 54.53 -14.02
C ASN A 65 2.89 55.84 -13.20
N ALA A 66 3.44 56.06 -11.98
CA ALA A 66 3.97 55.20 -10.90
C ALA A 66 4.23 56.02 -9.60
N THR A 67 4.43 55.36 -8.43
CA THR A 67 5.01 55.86 -7.13
C THR A 67 4.31 57.05 -6.40
N ALA A 68 4.28 57.20 -5.05
CA ALA A 68 4.51 56.35 -3.86
C ALA A 68 3.67 56.95 -2.66
N THR A 69 3.97 57.14 -1.35
CA THR A 69 5.17 57.02 -0.47
C THR A 69 4.78 57.12 1.05
N THR A 70 5.60 56.57 1.97
CA THR A 70 5.85 56.98 3.40
C THR A 70 4.85 56.80 4.60
N THR A 71 5.36 56.14 5.66
CA THR A 71 5.28 56.40 7.15
C THR A 71 4.07 56.12 8.08
N CYS A 72 4.45 55.56 9.25
CA CYS A 72 4.03 55.81 10.65
C CYS A 72 2.83 55.10 11.33
N SER A 73 3.14 54.52 12.50
CA SER A 73 2.28 54.03 13.59
C SER A 73 1.99 55.11 14.66
N PRO A 74 1.16 54.85 15.71
CA PRO A 74 1.77 54.65 17.05
C PRO A 74 1.00 53.78 18.09
N THR A 75 1.74 53.26 19.10
CA THR A 75 1.38 52.91 20.51
C THR A 75 0.14 52.03 20.85
N ARG A 76 0.20 50.95 21.65
CA ARG A 76 0.75 50.70 23.02
C ARG A 76 -0.13 51.32 24.12
N SER A 77 -0.68 50.58 25.10
CA SER A 77 0.06 50.04 26.28
C SER A 77 -0.57 48.80 26.97
N VAL A 78 0.02 48.38 28.10
CA VAL A 78 -0.21 47.10 28.83
C VAL A 78 -0.45 47.37 30.32
N THR A 79 -1.34 46.59 30.96
CA THR A 79 -1.33 46.36 32.42
C THR A 79 -1.79 44.92 32.72
N ALA A 80 -1.46 44.37 33.90
CA ALA A 80 -1.58 42.93 34.17
C ALA A 80 -1.94 42.59 35.64
N VAL A 81 -2.54 41.40 35.83
CA VAL A 81 -2.53 40.52 37.02
C VAL A 81 -2.95 41.09 38.39
N PHE A 82 -3.98 40.49 39.01
CA PHE A 82 -3.86 39.68 40.24
C PHE A 82 -5.15 38.90 40.54
N ALA A 83 -5.10 37.90 41.42
CA ALA A 83 -6.19 36.94 41.69
C ALA A 83 -6.40 36.72 43.20
N SER A 84 -7.64 36.44 43.62
CA SER A 84 -8.06 35.70 44.85
C SER A 84 -9.59 35.71 44.98
N GLY A 85 -10.19 34.69 45.65
CA GLY A 85 -11.56 34.78 46.17
C GLY A 85 -12.41 33.51 46.02
N ASP A 86 -12.52 32.71 47.09
CA ASP A 86 -13.50 31.62 47.22
C ASP A 86 -14.95 32.13 47.41
N GLY A 87 -15.95 31.25 47.20
CA GLY A 87 -17.32 31.52 47.66
C GLY A 87 -18.40 30.60 47.07
N SER A 88 -18.74 29.50 47.73
CA SER A 88 -19.82 28.57 47.29
C SER A 88 -21.12 28.70 48.10
N SER A 89 -22.28 28.76 47.43
CA SER A 89 -23.59 28.28 47.91
C SER A 89 -24.71 28.54 46.88
N GLY A 90 -25.76 27.72 46.68
CA GLY A 90 -25.97 26.33 47.13
C GLY A 90 -27.45 25.89 47.15
N ARG A 91 -27.73 24.66 46.64
CA ARG A 91 -28.97 23.84 46.80
C ARG A 91 -30.27 24.29 46.07
N PRO A 92 -31.31 23.43 45.91
CA PRO A 92 -31.38 21.94 46.02
C PRO A 92 -32.20 21.17 44.93
N ARG A 93 -31.90 19.86 44.77
CA ARG A 93 -32.77 18.74 44.28
C ARG A 93 -33.30 18.82 42.82
N THR A 94 -33.61 17.72 42.12
CA THR A 94 -34.02 16.35 42.55
C THR A 94 -33.31 15.23 41.75
N GLU A 95 -33.33 14.01 42.28
CA GLU A 95 -32.68 12.80 41.74
C GLU A 95 -33.48 12.10 40.63
N LEU A 96 -32.78 11.38 39.73
CA LEU A 96 -33.31 10.26 38.94
C LEU A 96 -32.15 9.28 38.63
N LEU A 97 -32.43 7.97 38.66
CA LEU A 97 -31.40 6.91 38.69
C LEU A 97 -31.20 6.22 37.34
N GLY A 98 -29.94 5.93 37.01
CA GLY A 98 -29.50 5.06 35.91
C GLY A 98 -28.06 4.57 36.16
N PRO A 99 -27.70 3.30 35.93
CA PRO A 99 -26.47 2.71 36.46
C PRO A 99 -25.23 2.99 35.60
N ALA A 100 -24.23 3.67 36.17
CA ALA A 100 -22.90 3.78 35.60
C ALA A 100 -22.05 2.53 35.87
N TRP A 101 -21.21 2.15 34.90
CA TRP A 101 -20.24 1.06 35.07
C TRP A 101 -19.00 1.59 35.81
N ASN A 102 -18.68 1.01 36.96
CA ASN A 102 -17.57 1.47 37.80
C ASN A 102 -16.20 1.09 37.20
N ARG A 103 -15.32 2.09 37.02
CA ARG A 103 -13.88 1.89 36.85
C ARG A 103 -13.27 1.41 38.18
N PRO A 104 -12.56 0.27 38.23
CA PRO A 104 -11.76 -0.08 39.41
C PRO A 104 -10.49 0.77 39.50
N GLU A 105 -10.17 1.27 40.68
CA GLU A 105 -8.85 1.84 41.00
C GLU A 105 -7.88 0.75 41.52
N PRO A 106 -6.56 0.92 41.36
CA PRO A 106 -5.59 -0.15 41.65
C PRO A 106 -5.34 -0.31 43.16
N LEU A 107 -5.44 -1.55 43.65
CA LEU A 107 -5.18 -1.89 45.05
C LEU A 107 -3.93 -2.78 45.20
N GLY A 108 -3.05 -2.40 46.14
CA GLY A 108 -2.23 -3.32 46.95
C GLY A 108 -1.24 -4.23 46.22
N SER A 109 0.05 -3.89 46.28
CA SER A 109 1.11 -4.86 45.98
C SER A 109 1.34 -5.81 47.15
N ASP A 110 1.33 -7.12 46.90
CA ASP A 110 1.89 -8.12 47.81
C ASP A 110 2.54 -9.28 47.02
N ARG A 111 3.40 -10.08 47.66
CA ARG A 111 4.46 -10.86 46.98
C ARG A 111 4.28 -12.38 47.07
N ASN A 112 5.00 -13.06 46.16
CA ASN A 112 5.43 -14.47 46.18
C ASN A 112 4.53 -15.53 45.50
N VAL A 113 4.68 -15.68 44.18
CA VAL A 113 4.65 -16.99 43.49
C VAL A 113 5.87 -17.06 42.56
N PRO A 114 6.69 -18.13 42.57
CA PRO A 114 7.96 -18.14 41.83
C PRO A 114 7.82 -18.68 40.39
N PHE A 115 7.73 -17.77 39.42
CA PHE A 115 8.00 -18.08 38.00
C PHE A 115 9.22 -17.27 37.51
N PRO A 116 10.23 -17.89 36.86
CA PRO A 116 11.41 -17.16 36.40
C PRO A 116 11.14 -16.28 35.18
N GLY A 117 11.34 -14.97 35.33
CA GLY A 117 12.01 -14.18 34.29
C GLY A 117 11.24 -13.81 33.02
N LEU A 118 10.01 -13.30 33.11
CA LEU A 118 9.50 -12.35 32.11
C LEU A 118 9.29 -10.98 32.77
N SER A 119 10.35 -10.18 32.74
CA SER A 119 10.33 -8.79 33.20
C SER A 119 9.62 -7.91 32.17
N VAL A 120 8.77 -6.99 32.61
CA VAL A 120 8.18 -5.95 31.75
C VAL A 120 9.25 -4.87 31.47
N ARG A 121 10.32 -5.25 30.75
CA ARG A 121 11.37 -4.31 30.33
C ARG A 121 12.24 -4.70 29.14
N ASP A 122 12.04 -5.86 28.53
CA ASP A 122 12.74 -6.20 27.28
C ASP A 122 12.10 -5.47 26.09
N GLN A 123 12.37 -4.16 26.01
CA GLN A 123 12.32 -3.44 24.74
C GLN A 123 13.50 -3.93 23.91
N TRP A 124 13.27 -4.92 23.05
CA TRP A 124 14.24 -5.33 22.04
C TRP A 124 14.38 -4.19 21.04
N GLU A 125 15.34 -3.29 21.28
CA GLU A 125 15.74 -2.28 20.30
C GLU A 125 16.11 -2.99 19.00
N GLU A 126 15.33 -2.72 17.95
CA GLU A 126 15.53 -3.32 16.64
C GLU A 126 16.81 -2.73 16.04
N LYS A 127 17.90 -3.52 16.11
CA LYS A 127 19.23 -3.08 15.69
C LYS A 127 19.38 -3.14 14.18
N ASP A 128 19.97 -2.10 13.64
CA ASP A 128 20.55 -2.05 12.30
C ASP A 128 21.43 -3.30 12.06
N GLN A 129 21.07 -4.11 11.06
CA GLN A 129 21.77 -5.37 10.74
C GLN A 129 21.96 -5.50 9.22
N ILE A 130 22.88 -4.71 8.66
CA ILE A 130 23.22 -4.79 7.24
C ILE A 130 24.15 -5.99 7.01
N VAL A 131 23.69 -6.93 6.21
CA VAL A 131 24.46 -8.13 5.83
C VAL A 131 25.39 -7.82 4.67
N ALA A 132 24.94 -7.01 3.71
CA ALA A 132 25.74 -6.55 2.58
C ALA A 132 25.29 -5.19 2.05
N VAL A 133 26.20 -4.52 1.33
CA VAL A 133 25.97 -3.31 0.52
C VAL A 133 26.53 -3.59 -0.88
N PHE A 134 25.85 -3.14 -1.93
CA PHE A 134 26.25 -3.42 -3.31
C PHE A 134 25.91 -2.29 -4.27
N VAL A 135 26.65 -2.23 -5.38
CA VAL A 135 26.37 -1.40 -6.56
C VAL A 135 26.20 -2.32 -7.76
N VAL A 136 25.11 -2.16 -8.49
CA VAL A 136 24.81 -2.81 -9.77
C VAL A 136 24.90 -1.75 -10.87
N THR A 137 25.45 -2.12 -12.02
CA THR A 137 25.44 -1.28 -13.23
C THR A 137 24.99 -2.08 -14.45
N PHE A 138 24.64 -1.37 -15.53
CA PHE A 138 24.31 -1.97 -16.82
C PHE A 138 25.50 -1.84 -17.78
N ASP A 139 26.18 -2.95 -18.07
CA ASP A 139 27.14 -3.02 -19.16
C ASP A 139 26.41 -3.26 -20.49
N THR A 140 26.74 -2.48 -21.52
CA THR A 140 26.03 -2.50 -22.81
C THR A 140 26.25 -3.78 -23.62
N ARG A 141 27.20 -4.63 -23.19
CA ARG A 141 27.53 -5.95 -23.75
C ARG A 141 27.11 -7.12 -22.86
N SER A 142 27.22 -6.98 -21.54
CA SER A 142 27.02 -8.08 -20.56
C SER A 142 25.66 -8.02 -19.83
N GLY A 143 24.95 -6.89 -19.90
CA GLY A 143 23.68 -6.66 -19.19
C GLY A 143 23.88 -6.12 -17.77
N ASN A 144 22.92 -6.37 -16.88
CA ASN A 144 23.05 -6.02 -15.46
C ASN A 144 24.19 -6.82 -14.83
N MET A 145 25.05 -6.17 -14.06
CA MET A 145 26.13 -6.83 -13.31
C MET A 145 26.42 -6.11 -11.99
N VAL A 146 26.84 -6.87 -10.97
CA VAL A 146 27.37 -6.29 -9.73
C VAL A 146 28.73 -5.65 -10.05
N GLU A 147 28.82 -4.34 -9.85
CA GLU A 147 30.01 -3.52 -10.07
C GLU A 147 30.96 -3.57 -8.85
N TRP A 148 30.37 -3.56 -7.65
CA TRP A 148 31.06 -3.54 -6.36
C TRP A 148 30.15 -4.08 -5.25
N CYS A 149 30.73 -4.70 -4.21
CA CYS A 149 29.98 -5.06 -3.00
C CYS A 149 30.87 -5.21 -1.76
N LEU A 150 30.25 -5.13 -0.59
CA LEU A 150 30.78 -5.59 0.69
C LEU A 150 29.77 -6.50 1.40
N PRO A 151 30.21 -7.56 2.10
CA PRO A 151 31.58 -8.07 2.11
C PRO A 151 31.90 -8.80 0.79
N HIS A 152 33.17 -8.78 0.36
CA HIS A 152 33.59 -9.23 -0.98
C HIS A 152 33.34 -10.71 -1.30
N ASP A 153 33.07 -11.54 -0.28
CA ASP A 153 32.86 -12.99 -0.36
C ASP A 153 31.38 -13.43 -0.32
N ILE A 154 30.43 -12.48 -0.23
CA ILE A 154 29.00 -12.82 -0.17
C ILE A 154 28.43 -13.20 -1.55
N ASN A 155 27.60 -14.26 -1.59
CA ASN A 155 26.87 -14.66 -2.78
C ASN A 155 25.74 -13.66 -3.10
N LEU A 156 25.94 -12.83 -4.14
CA LEU A 156 24.94 -11.88 -4.66
C LEU A 156 24.25 -12.36 -5.94
N ASP A 157 24.50 -13.57 -6.43
CA ASP A 157 23.99 -14.09 -7.71
C ASP A 157 22.49 -13.77 -7.92
N GLY A 158 22.14 -13.07 -9.01
CA GLY A 158 20.77 -12.68 -9.33
C GLY A 158 20.25 -11.41 -8.65
N VAL A 159 21.01 -10.78 -7.74
CA VAL A 159 20.65 -9.47 -7.14
C VAL A 159 20.64 -8.36 -8.21
N GLU A 160 21.51 -8.48 -9.22
CA GLU A 160 21.58 -7.63 -10.41
C GLU A 160 20.28 -7.62 -11.24
N PHE A 161 19.52 -8.72 -11.26
CA PHE A 161 18.21 -8.80 -11.93
C PHE A 161 17.03 -8.42 -11.01
N LYS A 162 17.27 -8.27 -9.70
CA LYS A 162 16.27 -7.83 -8.72
C LYS A 162 16.36 -6.33 -8.42
N SER A 163 17.56 -5.77 -8.48
CA SER A 163 17.85 -4.36 -8.17
C SER A 163 17.71 -3.44 -9.39
N MET A 164 17.59 -4.01 -10.59
CA MET A 164 17.29 -3.33 -11.85
C MET A 164 16.26 -4.14 -12.62
N ALA A 165 14.99 -3.77 -12.47
CA ALA A 165 13.85 -4.50 -13.02
C ALA A 165 13.72 -4.40 -14.54
N SER A 166 13.02 -5.37 -15.13
CA SER A 166 12.67 -5.31 -16.56
C SER A 166 11.83 -4.05 -16.85
N GLY A 167 12.33 -3.21 -17.75
CA GLY A 167 11.73 -1.92 -18.11
C GLY A 167 12.30 -0.68 -17.40
N SER A 168 13.19 -0.80 -16.40
CA SER A 168 13.71 0.35 -15.65
C SER A 168 14.44 1.41 -16.51
N HIS A 169 14.90 1.06 -17.72
CA HIS A 169 15.45 2.01 -18.70
C HIS A 169 14.46 3.12 -19.14
N ARG A 170 13.16 2.97 -18.87
CA ARG A 170 12.10 3.93 -19.23
C ARG A 170 11.87 5.01 -18.17
N ILE A 171 12.45 4.86 -16.99
CA ILE A 171 12.29 5.77 -15.86
C ILE A 171 13.64 6.33 -15.40
N THR A 172 13.61 7.48 -14.73
CA THR A 172 14.80 8.18 -14.24
C THR A 172 15.29 7.67 -12.89
N SER A 173 14.38 7.14 -12.06
CA SER A 173 14.70 6.55 -10.75
C SER A 173 13.57 5.65 -10.25
N ASP A 174 13.91 4.69 -9.38
CA ASP A 174 12.99 3.76 -8.73
C ASP A 174 13.59 3.30 -7.38
N PHE A 175 12.81 2.62 -6.55
CA PHE A 175 13.31 1.82 -5.44
C PHE A 175 12.66 0.44 -5.45
N ILE A 176 13.38 -0.60 -5.10
CA ILE A 176 12.90 -1.98 -5.21
C ILE A 176 13.20 -2.73 -3.92
N TYR A 177 12.15 -3.27 -3.30
CA TYR A 177 12.28 -4.30 -2.27
C TYR A 177 12.26 -5.67 -2.94
N PHE A 178 13.06 -6.62 -2.45
CA PHE A 178 13.10 -7.99 -2.95
C PHE A 178 13.56 -8.98 -1.89
N ARG A 179 13.38 -10.28 -2.14
CA ARG A 179 13.94 -11.37 -1.33
C ARG A 179 15.14 -12.04 -2.02
N LYS A 180 16.19 -12.36 -1.26
CA LYS A 180 17.38 -13.14 -1.65
C LYS A 180 17.64 -14.20 -0.57
N GLY A 181 17.09 -15.39 -0.75
CA GLY A 181 17.16 -16.49 0.21
C GLY A 181 16.44 -16.17 1.54
N CYS A 182 17.20 -16.09 2.63
CA CYS A 182 16.74 -15.69 3.96
C CYS A 182 16.80 -14.18 4.23
N TYR A 183 17.31 -13.39 3.29
CA TYR A 183 17.49 -11.94 3.42
C TYR A 183 16.48 -11.16 2.58
N PHE A 184 16.17 -9.96 3.05
CA PHE A 184 15.44 -8.93 2.32
C PHE A 184 16.43 -7.88 1.81
N GLY A 185 16.20 -7.42 0.58
CA GLY A 185 16.96 -6.35 -0.03
C GLY A 185 16.13 -5.10 -0.29
N LEU A 186 16.79 -3.95 -0.22
CA LEU A 186 16.30 -2.68 -0.74
C LEU A 186 17.39 -2.12 -1.65
N ALA A 187 17.03 -1.76 -2.89
CA ALA A 187 17.92 -1.10 -3.82
C ALA A 187 17.25 0.13 -4.45
N CYS A 188 17.97 1.24 -4.54
CA CYS A 188 17.53 2.45 -5.24
C CYS A 188 18.21 2.50 -6.61
N PHE A 189 17.41 2.65 -7.66
CA PHE A 189 17.82 2.74 -9.05
C PHE A 189 17.84 4.18 -9.53
N ALA A 190 18.81 4.53 -10.39
CA ALA A 190 18.77 5.77 -11.17
C ALA A 190 19.38 5.60 -12.57
N ASN A 191 18.90 6.45 -13.47
CA ASN A 191 19.21 6.48 -14.90
C ASN A 191 19.52 7.92 -15.31
N MET A 192 20.69 8.15 -15.89
CA MET A 192 21.18 9.47 -16.29
C MET A 192 21.57 9.45 -17.78
N PRO A 193 21.05 10.37 -18.62
CA PRO A 193 21.50 10.50 -20.00
C PRO A 193 22.97 10.94 -20.03
N VAL A 194 23.76 10.38 -20.95
CA VAL A 194 25.20 10.66 -21.09
C VAL A 194 25.59 10.82 -22.56
N GLU A 195 26.46 11.78 -22.86
CA GLU A 195 27.00 12.01 -24.21
C GLU A 195 28.12 10.99 -24.52
N SER A 196 27.75 9.72 -24.57
CA SER A 196 28.67 8.56 -24.64
C SER A 196 28.10 7.46 -25.53
N GLU A 197 28.74 7.22 -26.67
CA GLU A 197 28.35 6.14 -27.61
C GLU A 197 28.56 4.75 -26.99
N LEU A 198 29.59 4.59 -26.16
CA LEU A 198 29.92 3.34 -25.47
C LEU A 198 28.82 2.93 -24.46
N GLU A 199 28.26 3.93 -23.78
CA GLU A 199 27.13 3.80 -22.84
C GLU A 199 25.77 3.96 -23.56
N ARG A 200 25.77 4.02 -24.90
CA ARG A 200 24.58 4.12 -25.76
C ARG A 200 23.60 5.23 -25.37
N GLY A 201 24.12 6.34 -24.84
CA GLY A 201 23.33 7.51 -24.44
C GLY A 201 22.78 7.50 -23.00
N ALA A 202 22.91 6.42 -22.23
CA ALA A 202 22.32 6.32 -20.89
C ALA A 202 23.17 5.49 -19.91
N ARG A 203 23.58 6.12 -18.80
CA ARG A 203 24.26 5.45 -17.68
C ARG A 203 23.21 5.05 -16.64
N MET A 204 23.16 3.76 -16.32
CA MET A 204 22.22 3.19 -15.36
C MET A 204 22.95 2.48 -14.22
N LYS A 205 22.52 2.75 -12.99
CA LYS A 205 23.04 2.10 -11.78
C LYS A 205 21.93 1.85 -10.77
N SER A 206 22.18 0.93 -9.86
CA SER A 206 21.39 0.71 -8.66
C SER A 206 22.31 0.49 -7.45
N VAL A 207 21.99 1.10 -6.31
CA VAL A 207 22.74 0.94 -5.06
C VAL A 207 21.80 0.35 -4.02
N GLY A 208 22.20 -0.73 -3.36
CA GLY A 208 21.33 -1.45 -2.45
C GLY A 208 22.03 -2.17 -1.32
N ILE A 209 21.22 -2.73 -0.44
CA ILE A 209 21.60 -3.34 0.83
C ILE A 209 20.80 -4.62 1.07
N LEU A 210 21.37 -5.55 1.84
CA LEU A 210 20.68 -6.75 2.35
C LEU A 210 20.59 -6.72 3.89
N SER A 211 19.49 -7.23 4.43
CA SER A 211 19.19 -7.31 5.86
C SER A 211 18.43 -8.61 6.18
N PRO A 212 18.51 -9.16 7.42
CA PRO A 212 17.64 -10.26 7.86
C PRO A 212 16.15 -9.87 7.92
N SER A 213 15.83 -8.57 7.91
CA SER A 213 14.45 -8.06 7.88
C SER A 213 14.28 -6.85 6.95
N TYR A 214 13.11 -6.77 6.32
CA TYR A 214 12.68 -5.59 5.55
C TYR A 214 12.23 -4.41 6.42
N THR A 215 11.90 -4.65 7.70
CA THR A 215 11.29 -3.68 8.62
C THR A 215 12.08 -2.38 8.79
N LEU A 216 13.40 -2.45 8.88
CA LEU A 216 14.27 -1.28 9.04
C LEU A 216 14.81 -0.71 7.72
N LEU A 217 14.70 -1.45 6.61
CA LEU A 217 15.34 -1.08 5.35
C LEU A 217 14.93 0.31 4.86
N TYR A 218 13.67 0.69 5.08
CA TYR A 218 13.15 2.00 4.66
C TYR A 218 14.06 3.15 5.13
N ARG A 219 14.60 3.10 6.37
CA ARG A 219 15.43 4.15 6.99
C ARG A 219 16.61 4.58 6.13
N TYR A 220 17.10 3.71 5.25
CA TYR A 220 18.26 3.97 4.38
C TYR A 220 17.89 4.40 2.96
N MET A 221 16.60 4.39 2.57
CA MET A 221 16.16 4.67 1.19
C MET A 221 16.69 6.02 0.67
N HIS A 222 16.62 7.08 1.47
CA HIS A 222 17.16 8.39 1.10
C HIS A 222 18.70 8.41 0.98
N PHE A 223 19.41 7.63 1.81
CA PHE A 223 20.87 7.46 1.68
C PHE A 223 21.21 6.75 0.36
N LEU A 224 20.54 5.63 0.06
CA LEU A 224 20.77 4.85 -1.16
C LEU A 224 20.41 5.63 -2.42
N GLU A 225 19.35 6.42 -2.39
CA GLU A 225 18.97 7.38 -3.44
C GLU A 225 20.08 8.40 -3.72
N ASN A 226 20.69 8.98 -2.68
CA ASN A 226 21.77 9.94 -2.83
C ASN A 226 23.06 9.24 -3.31
N GLN A 227 23.32 8.02 -2.84
CA GLN A 227 24.47 7.22 -3.28
C GLN A 227 24.35 6.79 -4.74
N VAL A 228 23.19 6.35 -5.24
CA VAL A 228 23.05 5.98 -6.66
C VAL A 228 23.23 7.17 -7.58
N ARG A 229 22.75 8.37 -7.21
CA ARG A 229 23.03 9.62 -7.92
C ARG A 229 24.54 9.93 -7.93
N HIS A 230 25.20 9.85 -6.77
CA HIS A 230 26.65 10.03 -6.68
C HIS A 230 27.44 9.00 -7.52
N GLN A 231 27.02 7.73 -7.59
CA GLN A 231 27.68 6.72 -8.41
C GLN A 231 27.51 6.91 -9.93
N LEU A 232 26.53 7.71 -10.36
CA LEU A 232 26.33 8.09 -11.77
C LEU A 232 27.23 9.27 -12.16
N GLU A 233 27.35 10.27 -11.29
CA GLU A 233 28.21 11.46 -11.46
C GLU A 233 29.70 11.12 -11.27
N CYS A 234 30.02 10.36 -10.22
CA CYS A 234 31.37 9.99 -9.77
C CYS A 234 31.54 8.45 -9.67
N PRO A 235 31.56 7.70 -10.78
CA PRO A 235 31.76 6.25 -10.76
C PRO A 235 33.05 5.82 -10.04
N GLY A 236 33.00 4.69 -9.32
CA GLY A 236 34.17 4.10 -8.66
C GLY A 236 34.47 4.64 -7.25
N GLN A 237 33.69 5.60 -6.74
CA GLN A 237 33.91 6.21 -5.42
C GLN A 237 33.02 5.58 -4.35
N TYR A 238 33.43 4.44 -3.79
CA TYR A 238 32.59 3.66 -2.85
C TYR A 238 32.79 4.00 -1.37
N SER A 239 33.71 4.91 -1.01
CA SER A 239 34.04 5.19 0.40
C SER A 239 32.87 5.60 1.33
N PRO A 240 31.77 6.25 0.88
CA PRO A 240 30.60 6.45 1.73
C PRO A 240 29.81 5.16 2.00
N LEU A 241 29.82 4.21 1.07
CA LEU A 241 29.21 2.88 1.21
C LEU A 241 30.06 1.97 2.11
N GLU A 242 31.39 2.07 2.01
CA GLU A 242 32.34 1.42 2.92
C GLU A 242 32.11 1.88 4.37
N ALA A 243 32.09 3.19 4.61
CA ALA A 243 31.84 3.76 5.93
C ALA A 243 30.44 3.39 6.49
N PHE A 244 29.41 3.39 5.63
CA PHE A 244 28.07 2.96 5.99
C PHE A 244 28.03 1.47 6.38
N TYR A 245 28.71 0.59 5.61
CA TYR A 245 28.78 -0.83 5.95
C TYR A 245 29.49 -1.05 7.29
N GLU A 246 30.62 -0.37 7.53
CA GLU A 246 31.37 -0.54 8.78
C GLU A 246 30.58 -0.09 10.03
N ASP A 247 29.73 0.95 9.93
CA ASP A 247 28.83 1.39 11.02
C ASP A 247 27.62 0.45 11.21
N LYS A 248 27.08 -0.13 10.13
CA LYS A 248 25.78 -0.83 10.12
C LYS A 248 25.84 -2.35 9.98
N LYS A 249 27.03 -2.94 9.81
CA LYS A 249 27.17 -4.37 9.53
C LYS A 249 26.66 -5.25 10.67
N ALA A 250 25.92 -6.29 10.30
CA ALA A 250 25.42 -7.28 11.23
C ALA A 250 26.59 -8.04 11.88
N VAL A 251 26.66 -8.01 13.22
CA VAL A 251 27.58 -8.86 14.00
C VAL A 251 27.02 -10.29 14.02
N LEU A 252 27.18 -11.00 12.91
CA LEU A 252 26.79 -12.39 12.78
C LEU A 252 27.67 -13.28 13.70
N PRO A 253 27.09 -14.25 14.45
CA PRO A 253 27.87 -15.20 15.22
C PRO A 253 28.86 -15.99 14.33
N PRO A 254 30.10 -16.26 14.80
CA PRO A 254 31.08 -17.02 14.02
C PRO A 254 30.54 -18.41 13.67
N ALA A 255 30.64 -18.78 12.40
CA ALA A 255 29.79 -19.81 11.80
C ALA A 255 29.98 -21.22 12.38
N GLY A 256 28.89 -21.77 12.92
CA GLY A 256 28.72 -23.21 13.17
C GLY A 256 27.65 -23.78 12.23
N ASN A 257 28.09 -24.49 11.18
CA ASN A 257 27.27 -25.31 10.27
C ASN A 257 26.00 -24.65 9.66
N GLY A 258 26.19 -23.73 8.73
CA GLY A 258 25.45 -23.71 7.45
C GLY A 258 23.92 -23.50 7.44
N LEU A 259 23.28 -23.31 8.59
CA LEU A 259 21.83 -23.10 8.69
C LEU A 259 21.56 -21.89 9.59
N ILE A 260 21.05 -20.81 9.00
CA ILE A 260 20.43 -19.71 9.76
C ILE A 260 19.08 -20.24 10.25
N THR A 261 19.13 -21.02 11.34
CA THR A 261 17.95 -21.63 11.94
C THR A 261 17.11 -20.53 12.57
N ALA A 262 15.98 -20.26 11.91
CA ALA A 262 15.15 -19.07 12.09
C ALA A 262 15.85 -17.75 11.71
N CYS A 263 15.44 -17.19 10.56
CA CYS A 263 15.00 -15.79 10.61
C CYS A 263 14.03 -15.70 11.79
N PRO A 264 14.21 -14.83 12.78
CA PRO A 264 13.32 -14.80 13.94
C PRO A 264 11.89 -14.59 13.43
N THR A 265 10.96 -15.45 13.85
CA THR A 265 9.60 -15.54 13.27
C THR A 265 8.77 -14.33 13.68
N TRP A 266 9.05 -13.19 13.05
CA TRP A 266 8.39 -11.91 13.30
C TRP A 266 7.02 -11.91 12.65
N SER A 267 6.07 -12.53 13.37
CA SER A 267 4.65 -12.39 13.11
C SER A 267 4.33 -10.92 12.84
N VAL A 268 3.54 -10.65 11.80
CA VAL A 268 3.28 -9.28 11.31
C VAL A 268 2.68 -8.36 12.40
N THR A 269 2.01 -8.95 13.40
CA THR A 269 1.57 -8.29 14.65
C THR A 269 2.69 -7.67 15.48
N THR A 270 3.91 -8.22 15.44
CA THR A 270 5.12 -7.66 16.06
C THR A 270 5.68 -6.54 15.20
N ILE A 271 5.69 -6.71 13.87
CA ILE A 271 6.17 -5.72 12.90
C ILE A 271 5.37 -4.41 13.01
N ASN A 272 4.04 -4.49 13.16
CA ASN A 272 3.17 -3.33 13.40
C ASN A 272 3.52 -2.54 14.69
N ARG A 273 4.37 -3.06 15.59
CA ARG A 273 4.81 -2.35 16.81
C ARG A 273 6.15 -1.65 16.66
N CYS A 274 7.03 -2.09 15.76
CA CYS A 274 8.31 -1.43 15.49
C CYS A 274 8.29 -0.51 14.26
N MET A 275 7.28 -0.63 13.39
CA MET A 275 6.91 0.38 12.41
C MET A 275 6.35 1.64 13.09
N HIS A 276 7.24 2.47 13.65
CA HIS A 276 6.89 3.79 14.16
C HIS A 276 6.30 4.69 13.04
N PRO A 277 5.56 5.78 13.39
CA PRO A 277 5.04 6.80 12.45
C PRO A 277 6.10 7.62 11.68
N GLU A 278 7.30 7.07 11.51
CA GLU A 278 8.47 7.67 10.90
C GLU A 278 8.95 6.89 9.67
N MET A 279 8.07 6.13 9.01
CA MET A 279 8.14 5.85 7.55
C MET A 279 7.94 7.13 6.69
N LYS A 280 8.40 8.28 7.22
CA LYS A 280 8.36 9.63 6.65
C LYS A 280 9.48 9.85 5.65
N ILE A 281 9.51 9.04 4.58
CA ILE A 281 10.53 9.17 3.53
C ILE A 281 9.90 9.65 2.23
N THR A 282 9.70 10.97 2.19
CA THR A 282 9.51 11.80 0.99
C THR A 282 8.45 11.39 -0.07
N HIS A 283 7.26 10.87 0.23
CA HIS A 283 6.71 10.28 1.45
C HIS A 283 5.52 9.38 1.04
N PRO A 284 5.56 8.06 1.34
CA PRO A 284 4.43 7.17 1.08
C PRO A 284 3.34 7.31 2.18
N ALA A 285 2.88 8.54 2.42
CA ALA A 285 1.82 8.83 3.38
C ALA A 285 0.52 8.18 2.89
N GLY A 286 -0.06 7.33 3.74
CA GLY A 286 -1.21 6.53 3.36
C GLY A 286 -0.88 5.56 2.23
N CYS A 287 0.23 4.81 2.30
CA CYS A 287 0.49 3.71 1.36
C CYS A 287 -0.66 2.70 1.38
N MET A 288 -1.19 2.43 2.59
CA MET A 288 -2.43 1.69 2.78
C MET A 288 -3.63 2.47 2.21
N SER A 289 -3.79 3.76 2.52
CA SER A 289 -4.91 4.57 2.01
C SER A 289 -5.01 4.58 0.49
N GLN A 290 -3.88 4.74 -0.21
CA GLN A 290 -3.77 4.67 -1.67
C GLN A 290 -4.08 3.26 -2.20
N PHE A 291 -3.64 2.21 -1.51
CA PHE A 291 -3.94 0.81 -1.86
C PHE A 291 -5.43 0.47 -1.71
N ILE A 292 -6.08 0.90 -0.62
CA ILE A 292 -7.54 0.74 -0.41
C ILE A 292 -8.31 1.53 -1.49
N GLN A 293 -7.95 2.80 -1.72
CA GLN A 293 -8.59 3.65 -2.75
C GLN A 293 -8.42 3.08 -4.16
N PHE A 294 -7.25 2.55 -4.49
CA PHE A 294 -6.93 2.03 -5.82
C PHE A 294 -7.71 0.76 -6.15
N PHE A 295 -7.98 -0.14 -5.19
CA PHE A 295 -8.82 -1.31 -5.42
C PHE A 295 -10.32 -1.06 -5.17
N GLY A 296 -10.66 -0.03 -4.40
CA GLY A 296 -12.05 0.25 -4.01
C GLY A 296 -12.69 -0.98 -3.34
N GLU A 297 -13.93 -1.31 -3.72
CA GLU A 297 -14.62 -2.50 -3.21
C GLU A 297 -13.84 -3.81 -3.42
N GLN A 298 -13.02 -3.92 -4.49
CA GLN A 298 -12.23 -5.14 -4.79
C GLN A 298 -11.18 -5.47 -3.72
N ILE A 299 -10.88 -4.54 -2.81
CA ILE A 299 -10.06 -4.83 -1.64
C ILE A 299 -10.65 -5.98 -0.81
N MET A 300 -11.97 -6.15 -0.80
CA MET A 300 -12.64 -7.24 -0.07
C MET A 300 -12.41 -8.60 -0.74
N VAL A 301 -12.15 -8.64 -2.05
CA VAL A 301 -11.73 -9.86 -2.76
C VAL A 301 -10.28 -10.19 -2.44
N LEU A 302 -9.38 -9.19 -2.51
CA LEU A 302 -7.97 -9.37 -2.12
C LEU A 302 -7.81 -9.81 -0.66
N TRP A 303 -8.57 -9.20 0.25
CA TRP A 303 -8.61 -9.56 1.67
C TRP A 303 -8.97 -11.04 1.88
N LYS A 304 -10.02 -11.54 1.20
CA LYS A 304 -10.39 -12.96 1.28
C LYS A 304 -9.26 -13.88 0.84
N PHE A 305 -8.58 -13.57 -0.27
CA PHE A 305 -7.44 -14.37 -0.73
C PHE A 305 -6.21 -14.31 0.18
N ALA A 306 -5.93 -13.14 0.76
CA ALA A 306 -4.87 -12.95 1.75
C ALA A 306 -5.16 -13.77 3.02
N LEU A 307 -6.40 -13.73 3.54
CA LEU A 307 -6.79 -14.52 4.71
C LEU A 307 -6.72 -16.03 4.42
N LEU A 308 -7.09 -16.46 3.21
CA LEU A 308 -6.95 -17.84 2.72
C LEU A 308 -5.51 -18.26 2.38
N ARG A 309 -4.50 -17.43 2.67
CA ARG A 309 -3.06 -17.69 2.46
C ARG A 309 -2.71 -18.12 1.01
N LYS A 310 -3.40 -17.55 0.02
CA LYS A 310 -3.20 -17.89 -1.40
C LYS A 310 -1.97 -17.18 -1.98
N ARG A 311 -1.36 -17.80 -2.99
CA ARG A 311 -0.20 -17.25 -3.72
C ARG A 311 -0.67 -16.11 -4.62
N LEU A 312 -0.35 -14.88 -4.22
CA LEU A 312 -0.82 -13.62 -4.82
C LEU A 312 0.31 -12.97 -5.62
N LEU A 313 0.09 -12.76 -6.92
CA LEU A 313 1.06 -12.12 -7.81
C LEU A 313 0.48 -10.85 -8.44
N ILE A 314 1.10 -9.71 -8.18
CA ILE A 314 0.74 -8.41 -8.75
C ILE A 314 1.63 -8.09 -9.95
N PHE A 315 1.05 -8.01 -11.15
CA PHE A 315 1.75 -7.50 -12.32
C PHE A 315 1.66 -5.98 -12.40
N SER A 316 2.79 -5.32 -12.63
CA SER A 316 2.86 -3.88 -12.90
C SER A 316 4.19 -3.52 -13.56
N PRO A 317 4.23 -2.66 -14.60
CA PRO A 317 5.48 -2.12 -15.12
C PRO A 317 6.16 -1.18 -14.10
N PRO A 318 7.46 -0.85 -14.25
CA PRO A 318 8.12 0.14 -13.40
C PRO A 318 7.42 1.51 -13.42
N PRO A 319 7.40 2.28 -12.32
CA PRO A 319 8.18 2.08 -11.09
C PRO A 319 7.64 0.99 -10.15
N VAL A 320 8.53 0.12 -9.69
CA VAL A 320 8.25 -1.09 -8.91
C VAL A 320 8.07 -0.80 -7.41
N GLY A 321 8.67 0.28 -6.90
CA GLY A 321 8.66 0.58 -5.46
C GLY A 321 7.28 0.79 -4.85
N VAL A 322 6.41 1.49 -5.57
CA VAL A 322 4.99 1.66 -5.17
C VAL A 322 4.28 0.30 -5.10
N VAL A 323 4.63 -0.63 -6.00
CA VAL A 323 4.06 -1.98 -6.05
C VAL A 323 4.60 -2.86 -4.92
N CYS A 324 5.85 -2.66 -4.50
CA CYS A 324 6.40 -3.28 -3.30
C CYS A 324 5.64 -2.88 -2.03
N TYR A 325 5.22 -1.61 -1.91
CA TYR A 325 4.32 -1.21 -0.81
C TYR A 325 2.94 -1.87 -0.92
N ARG A 326 2.36 -2.02 -2.12
CA ARG A 326 1.10 -2.77 -2.31
C ARG A 326 1.22 -4.24 -1.87
N VAL A 327 2.36 -4.89 -2.10
CA VAL A 327 2.66 -6.24 -1.59
C VAL A 327 2.63 -6.28 -0.06
N TYR A 328 3.27 -5.31 0.61
CA TYR A 328 3.22 -5.19 2.08
C TYR A 328 1.80 -4.92 2.60
N CYS A 329 1.09 -3.95 2.03
CA CYS A 329 -0.29 -3.63 2.43
C CYS A 329 -1.23 -4.84 2.28
N CYS A 330 -1.05 -5.64 1.21
CA CYS A 330 -1.81 -6.87 1.00
C CYS A 330 -1.54 -7.94 2.07
N CYS A 331 -0.28 -8.10 2.53
CA CYS A 331 0.04 -8.95 3.67
C CYS A 331 -0.70 -8.50 4.94
N CYS A 332 -0.73 -7.19 5.21
CA CYS A 332 -1.38 -6.63 6.40
C CYS A 332 -2.91 -6.82 6.44
N LEU A 333 -3.57 -7.08 5.30
CA LEU A 333 -4.99 -7.46 5.27
C LEU A 333 -5.28 -8.77 6.04
N ALA A 334 -4.29 -9.67 6.15
CA ALA A 334 -4.43 -10.96 6.81
C ALA A 334 -3.97 -10.97 8.29
N ASN A 335 -3.79 -9.79 8.89
CA ASN A 335 -3.35 -9.65 10.29
C ASN A 335 -4.40 -10.18 11.28
N VAL A 336 -3.95 -10.96 12.26
CA VAL A 336 -4.75 -11.54 13.35
C VAL A 336 -3.96 -11.37 14.64
N SER A 337 -4.56 -10.87 15.72
CA SER A 337 -3.90 -10.70 17.02
C SER A 337 -4.33 -11.72 18.08
N LEU A 338 -5.21 -12.67 17.73
CA LEU A 338 -5.57 -13.80 18.59
C LEU A 338 -4.43 -14.83 18.68
N PRO A 339 -4.05 -15.28 19.90
CA PRO A 339 -2.94 -16.21 20.10
C PRO A 339 -3.26 -17.62 19.56
N GLY A 340 -2.24 -18.33 19.08
CA GLY A 340 -2.35 -19.68 18.51
C GLY A 340 -2.89 -19.73 17.08
N ILE A 341 -3.62 -18.70 16.63
CA ILE A 341 -4.15 -18.63 15.28
C ILE A 341 -3.02 -18.28 14.31
N GLY A 342 -2.94 -19.01 13.21
CA GLY A 342 -1.84 -18.89 12.25
C GLY A 342 -0.69 -19.88 12.46
N VAL A 343 -0.61 -20.58 13.61
CA VAL A 343 0.52 -21.48 13.94
C VAL A 343 0.56 -22.75 13.07
N SER A 344 -0.59 -23.25 12.64
CA SER A 344 -0.74 -24.43 11.78
C SER A 344 -0.58 -24.15 10.29
N VAL A 345 -0.54 -22.88 9.86
CA VAL A 345 -0.65 -22.49 8.45
C VAL A 345 0.56 -21.72 7.94
N PRO A 346 0.89 -21.79 6.63
CA PRO A 346 1.90 -20.94 6.02
C PRO A 346 1.66 -19.45 6.29
N GLU A 347 2.74 -18.75 6.63
CA GLU A 347 2.78 -17.31 6.80
C GLU A 347 2.52 -16.60 5.46
N LEU A 348 1.79 -15.48 5.46
CA LEU A 348 1.59 -14.68 4.26
C LEU A 348 2.76 -13.70 4.09
N ARG A 349 3.86 -14.21 3.53
CA ARG A 349 5.13 -13.47 3.44
C ARG A 349 5.16 -12.50 2.27
N PRO A 350 5.65 -11.26 2.45
CA PRO A 350 5.99 -10.38 1.33
C PRO A 350 7.30 -10.85 0.70
N PHE A 351 7.25 -11.29 -0.55
CA PHE A 351 8.45 -11.56 -1.36
C PHE A 351 8.93 -10.30 -2.09
N PHE A 352 8.06 -9.30 -2.17
CA PHE A 352 8.25 -8.06 -2.94
C PHE A 352 8.54 -8.39 -4.41
N TYR A 353 9.55 -7.77 -5.03
CA TYR A 353 9.85 -7.97 -6.45
C TYR A 353 10.44 -9.35 -6.76
N ILE A 354 9.84 -10.01 -7.77
CA ILE A 354 10.27 -11.29 -8.33
C ILE A 354 10.42 -11.23 -9.86
N ASN A 355 11.28 -12.09 -10.39
CA ASN A 355 11.53 -12.23 -11.83
C ASN A 355 11.63 -13.72 -12.25
N ILE A 356 11.90 -13.98 -13.53
CA ILE A 356 12.08 -15.33 -14.11
C ILE A 356 13.05 -16.23 -13.33
N ALA A 357 14.08 -15.68 -12.68
CA ALA A 357 15.04 -16.47 -11.90
C ALA A 357 14.44 -17.02 -10.57
N ASP A 358 13.33 -16.44 -10.08
CA ASP A 358 12.65 -16.89 -8.87
C ASP A 358 11.69 -18.07 -9.10
N ILE A 359 11.40 -18.45 -10.35
CA ILE A 359 10.38 -19.46 -10.71
C ILE A 359 10.55 -20.76 -9.91
N THR A 360 11.76 -21.32 -9.85
CA THR A 360 12.07 -22.57 -9.13
C THR A 360 11.82 -22.47 -7.62
N ALA A 361 11.92 -21.27 -7.02
CA ALA A 361 11.58 -21.07 -5.61
C ALA A 361 10.05 -20.96 -5.42
N LEU A 362 9.37 -20.22 -6.30
CA LEU A 362 7.92 -19.99 -6.26
C LEU A 362 7.11 -21.28 -6.45
N GLU A 363 7.63 -22.26 -7.20
CA GLU A 363 7.05 -23.61 -7.32
C GLU A 363 7.00 -24.38 -5.99
N THR A 364 7.82 -24.00 -4.98
CA THR A 364 7.89 -24.68 -3.67
C THR A 364 7.16 -23.95 -2.53
N GLU A 365 6.82 -22.68 -2.71
CA GLU A 365 6.31 -21.81 -1.64
C GLU A 365 4.78 -21.80 -1.61
N LEU A 366 4.21 -22.26 -0.50
CA LEU A 366 2.77 -22.51 -0.35
C LEU A 366 1.90 -21.23 -0.23
N SER A 367 2.50 -20.11 0.18
CA SER A 367 1.83 -18.85 0.51
C SER A 367 2.81 -17.70 0.34
N TYR A 368 2.47 -16.72 -0.49
CA TYR A 368 3.27 -15.51 -0.69
C TYR A 368 2.42 -14.37 -1.25
N VAL A 369 2.89 -13.14 -1.07
CA VAL A 369 2.50 -11.99 -1.91
C VAL A 369 3.75 -11.44 -2.59
N ALA A 370 3.70 -11.27 -3.90
CA ALA A 370 4.82 -10.81 -4.72
C ALA A 370 4.37 -9.86 -5.84
N CYS A 371 5.31 -9.12 -6.43
CA CYS A 371 5.07 -8.29 -7.61
C CYS A 371 6.10 -8.56 -8.72
N THR A 372 5.73 -8.35 -9.97
CA THR A 372 6.63 -8.52 -11.12
C THR A 372 6.31 -7.54 -12.26
N THR A 373 7.34 -7.26 -13.07
CA THR A 373 7.26 -6.48 -14.31
C THR A 373 7.16 -7.35 -15.56
N GLU A 374 7.17 -8.68 -15.40
CA GLU A 374 7.39 -9.62 -16.50
C GLU A 374 6.09 -10.34 -16.89
N LYS A 375 5.49 -9.98 -18.04
CA LYS A 375 4.21 -10.55 -18.49
C LYS A 375 4.19 -12.07 -18.72
N ILE A 376 5.36 -12.71 -18.83
CA ILE A 376 5.48 -14.18 -18.92
C ILE A 376 4.80 -14.91 -17.75
N PHE A 377 4.65 -14.25 -16.60
CA PHE A 377 3.91 -14.83 -15.48
C PHE A 377 2.42 -15.05 -15.79
N GLU A 378 1.75 -14.23 -16.62
CA GLU A 378 0.32 -14.44 -16.97
C GLU A 378 0.06 -15.77 -17.71
N GLU A 379 1.08 -16.33 -18.34
CA GLU A 379 1.05 -17.65 -18.98
C GLU A 379 1.42 -18.79 -18.01
N LYS A 380 2.21 -18.50 -16.97
CA LYS A 380 2.75 -19.48 -15.98
C LYS A 380 1.78 -19.71 -14.82
N LYS A 381 0.56 -20.12 -15.17
CA LYS A 381 -0.65 -20.20 -14.31
C LYS A 381 -0.57 -21.11 -13.09
N GLU A 382 0.45 -21.95 -12.98
CA GLU A 382 0.66 -22.85 -11.83
C GLU A 382 1.44 -22.19 -10.68
N LEU A 383 2.20 -21.12 -10.95
CA LEU A 383 3.07 -20.47 -9.95
C LEU A 383 2.29 -19.70 -8.89
N TYR A 384 1.12 -19.19 -9.24
CA TYR A 384 0.24 -18.41 -8.36
C TYR A 384 -1.16 -19.04 -8.32
N ASP A 385 -1.99 -18.56 -7.38
CA ASP A 385 -3.42 -18.88 -7.33
C ASP A 385 -4.27 -17.68 -7.75
N VAL A 386 -3.76 -16.46 -7.56
CA VAL A 386 -4.39 -15.19 -7.92
C VAL A 386 -3.38 -14.28 -8.61
N TYR A 387 -3.76 -13.74 -9.76
CA TYR A 387 -3.00 -12.75 -10.53
C TYR A 387 -3.75 -11.42 -10.51
N VAL A 388 -3.04 -10.33 -10.23
CA VAL A 388 -3.61 -8.99 -10.12
C VAL A 388 -2.98 -8.10 -11.19
N ASP A 389 -3.81 -7.59 -12.10
CA ASP A 389 -3.39 -6.80 -13.27
C ASP A 389 -4.13 -5.47 -13.27
N ASN A 390 -3.41 -4.39 -12.97
CA ASN A 390 -3.98 -3.12 -12.53
C ASN A 390 -4.93 -3.34 -11.33
N GLN A 391 -6.23 -3.12 -11.49
CA GLN A 391 -7.27 -3.38 -10.49
C GLN A 391 -7.94 -4.76 -10.64
N ASN A 392 -7.64 -5.49 -11.72
CA ASN A 392 -8.32 -6.74 -12.06
C ASN A 392 -7.73 -7.91 -11.30
N VAL A 393 -8.47 -8.42 -10.31
CA VAL A 393 -8.15 -9.68 -9.64
C VAL A 393 -8.63 -10.83 -10.53
N LYS A 394 -7.71 -11.69 -10.98
CA LYS A 394 -7.96 -12.86 -11.84
C LYS A 394 -7.53 -14.13 -11.10
N THR A 395 -8.24 -15.25 -11.32
CA THR A 395 -7.73 -16.59 -10.97
C THR A 395 -8.00 -17.57 -12.12
N HIS A 396 -7.23 -18.65 -12.16
CA HIS A 396 -7.45 -19.78 -13.08
C HIS A 396 -7.94 -21.04 -12.34
N ARG A 397 -7.94 -21.05 -11.00
CA ARG A 397 -8.43 -22.18 -10.20
C ARG A 397 -9.96 -22.12 -10.15
N SER A 398 -10.64 -23.15 -10.67
CA SER A 398 -12.11 -23.18 -10.78
C SER A 398 -12.84 -22.99 -9.44
N HIS A 399 -12.33 -23.59 -8.37
CA HIS A 399 -12.88 -23.48 -7.01
C HIS A 399 -12.70 -22.08 -6.38
N LEU A 400 -11.76 -21.27 -6.87
CA LEU A 400 -11.54 -19.90 -6.41
C LEU A 400 -12.38 -18.84 -7.16
N GLN A 401 -12.94 -19.18 -8.33
CA GLN A 401 -13.77 -18.25 -9.11
C GLN A 401 -14.94 -17.62 -8.33
N PRO A 402 -15.67 -18.33 -7.44
CA PRO A 402 -16.76 -17.72 -6.66
C PRO A 402 -16.29 -16.57 -5.77
N LEU A 403 -15.02 -16.58 -5.33
CA LEU A 403 -14.45 -15.59 -4.42
C LEU A 403 -14.18 -14.24 -5.10
N LEU A 404 -14.13 -14.19 -6.44
CA LEU A 404 -14.03 -12.94 -7.21
C LEU A 404 -15.31 -12.11 -7.19
N ARG A 405 -16.45 -12.68 -6.76
CA ARG A 405 -17.74 -12.00 -6.79
C ARG A 405 -17.97 -11.23 -5.48
N LEU A 406 -17.87 -9.90 -5.55
CA LEU A 406 -18.33 -9.00 -4.49
C LEU A 406 -19.81 -9.25 -4.14
N ASN A 407 -20.10 -9.38 -2.85
CA ASN A 407 -21.45 -9.54 -2.31
C ASN A 407 -21.93 -8.29 -1.55
N ALA A 408 -23.18 -8.31 -1.06
CA ALA A 408 -23.75 -7.17 -0.33
C ALA A 408 -23.02 -6.88 1.00
N ALA A 409 -22.59 -7.92 1.72
CA ALA A 409 -21.81 -7.79 2.94
C ALA A 409 -20.40 -7.22 2.68
N ASP A 410 -19.81 -7.41 1.49
CA ASP A 410 -18.51 -6.82 1.14
C ASP A 410 -18.62 -5.32 0.86
N LYS A 411 -19.64 -4.92 0.10
CA LYS A 411 -19.97 -3.50 -0.12
C LYS A 411 -20.23 -2.79 1.20
N GLU A 412 -20.94 -3.45 2.12
CA GLU A 412 -21.24 -2.94 3.46
C GLU A 412 -19.98 -2.82 4.35
N LYS A 413 -19.01 -3.76 4.27
CA LYS A 413 -17.68 -3.61 4.91
C LYS A 413 -16.96 -2.39 4.34
N TYR A 414 -16.91 -2.24 3.02
CA TYR A 414 -16.20 -1.16 2.35
C TYR A 414 -16.82 0.22 2.62
N ARG A 415 -18.15 0.30 2.68
CA ARG A 415 -18.90 1.49 3.11
C ARG A 415 -18.50 1.91 4.52
N LYS A 416 -18.55 0.99 5.49
CA LYS A 416 -18.15 1.24 6.90
C LYS A 416 -16.71 1.72 7.02
N LEU A 417 -15.78 1.08 6.30
CA LEU A 417 -14.37 1.49 6.28
C LEU A 417 -14.20 2.92 5.71
N THR A 418 -14.96 3.25 4.67
CA THR A 418 -14.96 4.61 4.07
C THR A 418 -15.57 5.65 5.03
N GLU A 419 -16.62 5.29 5.77
CA GLU A 419 -17.26 6.18 6.74
C GLU A 419 -16.38 6.43 7.97
N GLN A 420 -15.70 5.41 8.50
CA GLN A 420 -14.68 5.58 9.55
C GLN A 420 -13.53 6.48 9.08
N ARG A 421 -13.07 6.31 7.83
CA ARG A 421 -12.03 7.17 7.23
C ARG A 421 -12.48 8.63 7.16
N GLN A 422 -13.73 8.89 6.76
CA GLN A 422 -14.31 10.24 6.71
C GLN A 422 -14.42 10.86 8.12
N GLN A 423 -14.80 10.07 9.12
CA GLN A 423 -14.85 10.51 10.53
C GLN A 423 -13.46 10.87 11.07
N LEU A 424 -12.44 10.05 10.77
CA LEU A 424 -11.05 10.34 11.12
C LEU A 424 -10.58 11.67 10.51
N LEU A 425 -10.72 11.86 9.19
CA LEU A 425 -10.33 13.09 8.51
C LEU A 425 -11.05 14.32 9.09
N TYR A 426 -12.35 14.22 9.38
CA TYR A 426 -13.10 15.28 10.03
C TYR A 426 -12.57 15.64 11.43
N SER A 427 -12.21 14.65 12.25
CA SER A 427 -11.62 14.89 13.58
C SER A 427 -10.22 15.52 13.50
N GLN A 428 -9.40 15.15 12.50
CA GLN A 428 -8.10 15.79 12.24
C GLN A 428 -8.27 17.26 11.83
N GLU A 429 -9.26 17.57 10.98
CA GLU A 429 -9.56 18.94 10.53
C GLU A 429 -10.16 19.84 11.62
N VAL A 430 -10.98 19.30 12.52
CA VAL A 430 -11.77 20.08 13.50
C VAL A 430 -11.14 20.11 14.89
N ASP A 431 -10.73 18.96 15.43
CA ASP A 431 -10.19 18.85 16.79
C ASP A 431 -8.66 18.99 16.83
N GLY A 432 -7.99 18.94 15.67
CA GLY A 432 -6.54 19.10 15.53
C GLY A 432 -5.73 17.90 16.00
N ASP A 433 -6.35 16.72 16.17
CA ASP A 433 -5.63 15.50 16.56
C ASP A 433 -4.65 15.06 15.47
N CYS A 434 -3.36 15.24 15.76
CA CYS A 434 -2.26 14.79 14.90
C CYS A 434 -1.71 13.40 15.28
N THR A 435 -2.38 12.68 16.20
CA THR A 435 -1.91 11.36 16.68
C THR A 435 -2.54 10.18 15.95
N SER A 436 -3.79 10.30 15.48
CA SER A 436 -4.51 9.25 14.75
C SER A 436 -4.12 9.21 13.26
N ASN A 437 -3.62 8.07 12.77
CA ASN A 437 -3.18 7.87 11.38
C ASN A 437 -4.21 7.05 10.56
N GLU A 438 -4.35 7.35 9.26
CA GLU A 438 -5.16 6.56 8.33
C GLU A 438 -4.70 5.09 8.27
N GLU A 439 -3.39 4.84 8.28
CA GLU A 439 -2.85 3.50 8.08
C GLU A 439 -3.16 2.57 9.26
N ASP A 440 -3.08 3.10 10.48
CA ASP A 440 -3.50 2.39 11.69
C ASP A 440 -5.00 2.07 11.64
N LEU A 441 -5.86 3.03 11.23
CA LEU A 441 -7.29 2.79 11.07
C LEU A 441 -7.57 1.61 10.11
N PHE A 442 -6.93 1.59 8.94
CA PHE A 442 -7.10 0.50 7.97
C PHE A 442 -6.60 -0.85 8.50
N ILE A 443 -5.41 -0.88 9.13
CA ILE A 443 -4.84 -2.12 9.69
C ILE A 443 -5.71 -2.65 10.83
N LEU A 444 -6.18 -1.77 11.73
CA LEU A 444 -7.07 -2.13 12.82
C LEU A 444 -8.43 -2.64 12.32
N PHE A 445 -9.02 -2.03 11.29
CA PHE A 445 -10.30 -2.48 10.71
C PHE A 445 -10.22 -3.92 10.19
N PHE A 446 -9.21 -4.23 9.37
CA PHE A 446 -9.05 -5.60 8.86
C PHE A 446 -8.66 -6.59 9.97
N MET A 447 -7.85 -6.18 10.95
CA MET A 447 -7.51 -7.02 12.10
C MET A 447 -8.72 -7.30 13.00
N GLU A 448 -9.61 -6.32 13.24
CA GLU A 448 -10.86 -6.54 13.98
C GLU A 448 -11.77 -7.51 13.23
N LEU A 449 -11.96 -7.31 11.92
CA LEU A 449 -12.74 -8.20 11.05
C LEU A 449 -12.20 -9.64 11.08
N ASN A 450 -10.89 -9.82 10.97
CA ASN A 450 -10.23 -11.13 11.02
C ASN A 450 -10.38 -11.78 12.40
N ASN A 451 -10.08 -11.04 13.47
CA ASN A 451 -10.23 -11.50 14.84
C ASN A 451 -11.67 -11.92 15.12
N ARG A 452 -12.66 -11.14 14.66
CA ARG A 452 -14.08 -11.43 14.82
C ARG A 452 -14.52 -12.72 14.13
N ILE A 453 -14.03 -12.97 12.92
CA ILE A 453 -14.22 -14.25 12.23
C ILE A 453 -13.64 -15.40 13.05
N PHE A 454 -12.35 -15.32 13.38
CA PHE A 454 -11.67 -16.42 14.07
C PHE A 454 -12.13 -16.65 15.51
N GLN A 455 -12.58 -15.60 16.21
CA GLN A 455 -13.16 -15.71 17.55
C GLN A 455 -14.46 -16.54 17.50
N THR A 456 -15.40 -16.19 16.61
CA THR A 456 -16.65 -16.96 16.44
C THR A 456 -16.39 -18.39 15.95
N LEU A 457 -15.42 -18.61 15.06
CA LEU A 457 -15.02 -19.98 14.68
C LEU A 457 -14.46 -20.76 15.88
N SER A 458 -13.62 -20.14 16.71
CA SER A 458 -13.06 -20.78 17.91
C SER A 458 -14.12 -21.11 18.96
N GLU A 459 -15.11 -20.22 19.13
CA GLU A 459 -16.26 -20.42 20.04
C GLU A 459 -17.16 -21.57 19.57
N VAL A 460 -17.44 -21.67 18.27
CA VAL A 460 -18.23 -22.77 17.69
C VAL A 460 -17.47 -24.09 17.76
N ALA A 461 -16.18 -24.13 17.44
CA ALA A 461 -15.35 -25.33 17.56
C ALA A 461 -15.18 -25.83 19.01
N ALA A 462 -15.24 -24.93 20.00
CA ALA A 462 -15.19 -25.27 21.42
C ALA A 462 -16.56 -25.63 22.02
N SER A 463 -17.64 -25.55 21.25
CA SER A 463 -19.02 -25.81 21.71
C SER A 463 -19.35 -27.31 21.73
N THR A 464 -20.48 -27.67 22.36
CA THR A 464 -20.95 -29.07 22.42
C THR A 464 -21.55 -29.59 21.11
N ASP A 465 -21.85 -28.71 20.15
CA ASP A 465 -22.32 -29.04 18.80
C ASP A 465 -21.64 -28.08 17.82
N PRO A 466 -20.51 -28.46 17.19
CA PRO A 466 -19.73 -27.57 16.36
C PRO A 466 -20.40 -27.34 14.99
N THR A 467 -21.52 -26.61 15.00
CA THR A 467 -22.31 -26.27 13.82
C THR A 467 -22.26 -24.77 13.50
N LEU A 468 -21.84 -24.43 12.27
CA LEU A 468 -21.80 -23.04 11.81
C LEU A 468 -23.16 -22.65 11.22
N THR A 469 -24.00 -22.00 12.03
CA THR A 469 -25.30 -21.51 11.61
C THR A 469 -25.20 -20.25 10.75
N ALA A 470 -26.24 -19.95 9.99
CA ALA A 470 -26.36 -18.69 9.26
C ALA A 470 -26.36 -17.45 10.17
N GLU A 471 -26.65 -17.60 11.47
CA GLU A 471 -26.50 -16.52 12.46
C GLU A 471 -25.04 -16.29 12.84
N HIS A 472 -24.26 -17.35 13.08
CA HIS A 472 -22.82 -17.24 13.30
C HIS A 472 -22.13 -16.55 12.11
N VAL A 473 -22.51 -16.88 10.88
CA VAL A 473 -21.95 -16.24 9.67
C VAL A 473 -22.29 -14.75 9.57
N ARG A 474 -23.54 -14.37 9.87
CA ARG A 474 -23.93 -12.95 9.96
C ARG A 474 -23.22 -12.22 11.11
N ALA A 475 -23.02 -12.89 12.25
CA ALA A 475 -22.28 -12.36 13.39
C ALA A 475 -20.80 -12.08 13.04
N MET A 476 -20.19 -12.87 12.16
CA MET A 476 -18.85 -12.63 11.59
C MET A 476 -18.80 -11.49 10.54
N GLY A 477 -19.94 -10.91 10.14
CA GLY A 477 -20.00 -9.87 9.10
C GLY A 477 -19.90 -10.41 7.66
N LEU A 478 -20.21 -11.69 7.46
CA LEU A 478 -20.16 -12.40 6.18
C LEU A 478 -21.59 -12.73 5.69
N ASP A 479 -21.73 -12.96 4.38
CA ASP A 479 -22.99 -13.40 3.78
C ASP A 479 -23.12 -14.94 3.85
N PRO A 480 -24.14 -15.52 4.50
CA PRO A 480 -24.28 -16.97 4.63
C PRO A 480 -24.23 -17.75 3.30
N GLN A 481 -24.78 -17.22 2.22
CA GLN A 481 -24.84 -17.93 0.94
C GLN A 481 -23.66 -17.59 0.04
N ALA A 482 -23.31 -16.31 -0.08
CA ALA A 482 -22.24 -15.86 -0.97
C ALA A 482 -20.84 -16.14 -0.41
N ASP A 483 -20.62 -16.01 0.90
CA ASP A 483 -19.33 -16.32 1.54
C ASP A 483 -19.19 -17.81 1.95
N ARG A 484 -20.16 -18.67 1.59
CA ARG A 484 -20.08 -20.12 1.85
C ARG A 484 -18.80 -20.75 1.29
N SER A 485 -18.39 -20.37 0.08
CA SER A 485 -17.15 -20.87 -0.55
C SER A 485 -15.89 -20.35 0.15
N PHE A 486 -15.94 -19.14 0.69
CA PHE A 486 -14.85 -18.54 1.47
C PHE A 486 -14.68 -19.28 2.80
N LEU A 487 -15.78 -19.51 3.52
CA LEU A 487 -15.77 -20.23 4.80
C LEU A 487 -15.28 -21.67 4.67
N VAL A 488 -15.73 -22.42 3.66
CA VAL A 488 -15.25 -23.81 3.44
C VAL A 488 -13.73 -23.83 3.25
N HIS A 489 -13.17 -22.96 2.41
CA HIS A 489 -11.72 -22.87 2.26
C HIS A 489 -10.99 -22.31 3.49
N LEU A 490 -11.64 -21.49 4.32
CA LEU A 490 -11.05 -20.95 5.54
C LEU A 490 -10.94 -22.03 6.63
N LEU A 491 -11.98 -22.85 6.79
CA LEU A 491 -11.98 -24.03 7.67
C LEU A 491 -10.92 -25.05 7.21
N GLU A 492 -10.88 -25.35 5.91
CA GLU A 492 -9.87 -26.22 5.27
C GLU A 492 -8.44 -25.73 5.51
N VAL A 493 -8.14 -24.46 5.20
CA VAL A 493 -6.79 -23.90 5.33
C VAL A 493 -6.33 -23.89 6.79
N TYR A 494 -7.19 -23.49 7.73
CA TYR A 494 -6.79 -23.35 9.15
C TYR A 494 -6.92 -24.65 9.97
N GLY A 495 -7.50 -25.71 9.40
CA GLY A 495 -7.68 -27.00 10.07
C GLY A 495 -8.77 -26.97 11.15
N ILE A 496 -9.83 -26.19 10.94
CA ILE A 496 -10.91 -25.97 11.92
C ILE A 496 -12.08 -26.93 11.62
N ASP A 497 -12.31 -27.89 12.51
CA ASP A 497 -13.36 -28.91 12.36
C ASP A 497 -14.74 -28.39 12.84
N ILE A 498 -15.55 -27.90 11.89
CA ILE A 498 -16.90 -27.38 12.13
C ILE A 498 -17.82 -27.80 10.99
N THR A 499 -19.02 -28.31 11.33
CA THR A 499 -20.05 -28.68 10.36
C THR A 499 -20.80 -27.44 9.87
N LEU A 500 -20.71 -27.12 8.58
CA LEU A 500 -21.25 -25.89 8.01
C LEU A 500 -22.74 -26.01 7.62
N VAL A 501 -23.62 -25.87 8.60
CA VAL A 501 -25.09 -25.96 8.45
C VAL A 501 -25.68 -24.59 8.08
N ILE A 502 -25.52 -24.22 6.81
CA ILE A 502 -26.20 -23.06 6.22
C ILE A 502 -27.37 -23.55 5.38
N ASP A 503 -28.59 -23.30 5.87
CA ASP A 503 -29.82 -23.73 5.21
C ASP A 503 -29.87 -23.24 3.77
N SER A 504 -29.85 -24.21 2.85
CA SER A 504 -30.23 -23.98 1.46
C SER A 504 -31.75 -23.91 1.42
N LEU A 505 -32.31 -22.71 1.58
CA LEU A 505 -33.71 -22.43 1.22
C LEU A 505 -33.86 -22.75 -0.27
N CYS A 506 -34.33 -23.97 -0.54
CA CYS A 506 -34.52 -24.49 -1.88
C CYS A 506 -35.59 -23.67 -2.62
N CYS A 507 -35.47 -23.63 -3.94
CA CYS A 507 -36.17 -22.66 -4.78
C CYS A 507 -37.70 -22.63 -4.59
N SER A 508 -38.25 -21.40 -4.62
CA SER A 508 -39.65 -21.09 -4.92
C SER A 508 -39.70 -19.98 -5.96
#